data_AF-A0A060XV52-F1
#
_entry.id   AF-A0A060XV52-F1
#
_cell.length_a   1.000
_cell.length_b   1.000
_cell.length_c   1.000
_cell.angle_alpha   90.00
_cell.angle_beta   90.00
_cell.angle_gamma   90.00
#
_symmetry.space_group_name_H-M   'P 1'
#
loop_
_entity.id
_entity.type
_entity.pdbx_description
1 polymer ?
#
loop_
_entity_poly.entity_id
_entity_poly.type
_entity_poly.pdbx_seq_one_letter_code
_entity_poly.pdbx_strand_id
1 'polypeptide(L)'
;MVSLYYHYDSDVVEDTELQAWIKDIAEEGFVDVPRFGLARELHNKTELITLLSVAIFTSSAQHAATNNGQFDWCAWVPNTPCTMRHPPPTDKDAVTMEMIMDTLPDVSQTCLEMAITWHLGRPQPDAIPLGQYREQYFTESQAQEVIDKFKQELKEIEEHILTQNEGLELPYLFLLPSRIENSITI
;
A
#
# COMPACT_ATOMS: atom_id res chain seq x y z
N MET A 1 -12.63 -17.14 0.98
CA MET A 1 -13.46 -16.47 2.00
C MET A 1 -14.87 -16.21 1.48
N VAL A 2 -15.06 -15.37 0.45
CA VAL A 2 -16.39 -15.06 -0.12
C VAL A 2 -17.26 -16.29 -0.40
N SER A 3 -16.71 -17.32 -1.08
CA SER A 3 -17.47 -18.54 -1.42
C SER A 3 -17.92 -19.39 -0.22
N LEU A 4 -17.40 -19.14 0.99
CA LEU A 4 -17.89 -19.80 2.21
C LEU A 4 -19.21 -19.20 2.69
N TYR A 5 -19.41 -17.90 2.46
CA TYR A 5 -20.55 -17.13 2.98
C TYR A 5 -21.58 -16.75 1.91
N TYR A 6 -21.16 -16.66 0.64
CA TYR A 6 -22.03 -16.41 -0.51
C TYR A 6 -21.95 -17.61 -1.46
N HIS A 7 -23.01 -18.42 -1.50
CA HIS A 7 -23.08 -19.62 -2.32
C HIS A 7 -23.47 -19.28 -3.76
N TYR A 8 -24.37 -18.33 -3.95
CA TYR A 8 -24.87 -17.86 -5.24
C TYR A 8 -24.65 -16.37 -5.42
N ASP A 9 -24.72 -15.88 -6.67
CA ASP A 9 -24.64 -14.45 -6.95
C ASP A 9 -25.84 -13.68 -6.39
N SER A 10 -27.01 -14.34 -6.29
CA SER A 10 -28.19 -13.78 -5.62
C SER A 10 -27.93 -13.43 -4.16
N ASP A 11 -27.10 -14.20 -3.46
CA ASP A 11 -26.78 -13.94 -2.05
C ASP A 11 -26.08 -12.58 -1.90
N VAL A 12 -25.28 -12.16 -2.88
CA VAL A 12 -24.61 -10.85 -2.92
C VAL A 12 -25.60 -9.73 -3.22
N VAL A 13 -26.53 -9.96 -4.15
CA VAL A 13 -27.56 -8.99 -4.55
C VAL A 13 -28.55 -8.73 -3.41
N GLU A 14 -28.93 -9.78 -2.69
CA GLU A 14 -29.93 -9.75 -1.62
C GLU A 14 -29.37 -9.23 -0.28
N ASP A 15 -28.04 -9.14 -0.14
CA ASP A 15 -27.38 -8.60 1.05
C ASP A 15 -27.51 -7.08 1.12
N THR A 16 -28.53 -6.63 1.84
CA THR A 16 -28.82 -5.19 1.98
C THR A 16 -27.73 -4.41 2.70
N GLU A 17 -26.96 -5.05 3.59
CA GLU A 17 -25.87 -4.39 4.30
C GLU A 17 -24.68 -4.18 3.37
N LEU A 18 -24.35 -5.19 2.56
CA LEU A 18 -23.32 -5.11 1.53
C LEU A 18 -23.65 -4.05 0.46
N GLN A 19 -24.90 -4.02 -0.02
CA GLN A 19 -25.34 -3.02 -1.01
C GLN A 19 -25.28 -1.60 -0.43
N ALA A 20 -25.69 -1.42 0.84
CA ALA A 20 -25.56 -0.12 1.51
C ALA A 20 -24.10 0.30 1.65
N TRP A 21 -23.21 -0.63 2.01
CA TRP A 21 -21.78 -0.36 2.15
C TRP A 21 -21.12 0.11 0.85
N ILE A 22 -21.33 -0.58 -0.28
CA ILE A 22 -20.76 -0.14 -1.57
C ILE A 22 -21.37 1.17 -2.05
N LYS A 23 -22.66 1.40 -1.77
CA LYS A 23 -23.33 2.65 -2.09
C LYS A 23 -22.72 3.82 -1.31
N ASP A 24 -22.50 3.67 0.00
CA ASP A 24 -21.87 4.69 0.84
C ASP A 24 -20.46 5.02 0.35
N ILE A 25 -19.67 4.00 -0.01
CA ILE A 25 -18.34 4.21 -0.58
C ILE A 25 -18.45 5.05 -1.87
N ALA A 26 -19.34 4.67 -2.79
CA ALA A 26 -19.45 5.34 -4.09
C ALA A 26 -20.07 6.75 -4.02
N GLU A 27 -21.05 6.97 -3.16
CA GLU A 27 -21.81 8.21 -3.08
C GLU A 27 -21.21 9.23 -2.10
N GLU A 28 -20.57 8.78 -1.03
CA GLU A 28 -19.94 9.66 -0.03
C GLU A 28 -18.41 9.67 -0.18
N GLY A 29 -17.79 8.50 -0.34
CA GLY A 29 -16.33 8.38 -0.44
C GLY A 29 -15.74 8.89 -1.75
N PHE A 30 -16.46 8.73 -2.86
CA PHE A 30 -16.02 9.11 -4.21
C PHE A 30 -16.86 10.23 -4.86
N VAL A 31 -17.54 11.04 -4.04
CA VAL A 31 -18.46 12.10 -4.50
C VAL A 31 -17.82 13.08 -5.49
N ASP A 32 -16.57 13.47 -5.25
CA ASP A 32 -15.84 14.44 -6.08
C ASP A 32 -15.22 13.83 -7.35
N VAL A 33 -15.33 12.51 -7.53
CA VAL A 33 -14.81 11.78 -8.69
C VAL A 33 -15.86 10.85 -9.30
N PRO A 34 -16.97 11.40 -9.83
CA PRO A 34 -18.12 10.61 -10.29
C PRO A 34 -17.83 9.70 -11.50
N ARG A 35 -16.66 9.84 -12.13
CA ARG A 35 -16.18 9.02 -13.25
C ARG A 35 -15.07 8.04 -12.84
N PHE A 36 -14.88 7.82 -11.54
CA PHE A 36 -13.87 6.90 -11.01
C PHE A 36 -14.10 5.44 -11.45
N GLY A 37 -15.33 5.09 -11.84
CA GLY A 37 -15.66 3.78 -12.39
C GLY A 37 -16.00 2.72 -11.33
N LEU A 38 -16.18 3.14 -10.06
CA LEU A 38 -16.68 2.26 -9.00
C LEU A 38 -18.19 2.05 -9.15
N ALA A 39 -18.62 0.80 -9.13
CA ALA A 39 -20.03 0.44 -9.13
C ALA A 39 -20.70 0.86 -7.81
N ARG A 40 -21.98 1.23 -7.86
CA ARG A 40 -22.79 1.56 -6.67
C ARG A 40 -23.52 0.36 -6.07
N GLU A 41 -23.53 -0.75 -6.81
CA GLU A 41 -24.22 -1.99 -6.49
C GLU A 41 -23.33 -3.15 -6.94
N LEU A 42 -23.42 -4.27 -6.23
CA LEU A 42 -22.70 -5.50 -6.55
C LEU A 42 -23.69 -6.57 -7.02
N HIS A 43 -23.42 -7.20 -8.15
CA HIS A 43 -24.37 -8.11 -8.81
C HIS A 43 -23.98 -9.58 -8.71
N ASN A 44 -22.74 -9.87 -8.31
CA ASN A 44 -22.21 -11.23 -8.28
C ASN A 44 -20.99 -11.33 -7.38
N LYS A 45 -20.58 -12.57 -7.10
CA LYS A 45 -19.43 -12.86 -6.23
C LYS A 45 -18.12 -12.38 -6.83
N THR A 46 -17.97 -12.34 -8.15
CA THR A 46 -16.75 -11.89 -8.81
C THR A 46 -16.50 -10.40 -8.57
N GLU A 47 -17.55 -9.58 -8.64
CA GLU A 47 -17.48 -8.15 -8.30
C GLU A 47 -17.08 -7.95 -6.83
N LEU A 48 -17.72 -8.67 -5.90
CA LEU A 48 -17.38 -8.61 -4.47
C LEU A 48 -15.93 -9.04 -4.20
N ILE A 49 -15.49 -10.17 -4.78
CA ILE A 49 -14.11 -10.66 -4.64
C ILE A 49 -13.11 -9.61 -5.17
N THR A 50 -13.41 -9.01 -6.32
CA THR A 50 -12.54 -8.00 -6.94
C THR A 50 -12.44 -6.78 -6.04
N LEU A 51 -13.57 -6.26 -5.56
CA LEU A 51 -13.62 -5.10 -4.67
C LEU A 51 -12.84 -5.34 -3.37
N LEU A 52 -13.09 -6.46 -2.69
CA LEU A 52 -12.39 -6.81 -1.44
C LEU A 52 -10.90 -6.99 -1.67
N SER A 53 -10.51 -7.61 -2.80
CA SER A 53 -9.09 -7.77 -3.16
C SER A 53 -8.43 -6.41 -3.37
N VAL A 54 -9.09 -5.47 -4.07
CA VAL A 54 -8.58 -4.11 -4.24
C VAL A 54 -8.45 -3.39 -2.91
N ALA A 55 -9.47 -3.47 -2.04
CA ALA A 55 -9.45 -2.83 -0.73
C ALA A 55 -8.28 -3.35 0.14
N ILE A 56 -8.17 -4.67 0.29
CA ILE A 56 -7.11 -5.31 1.07
C ILE A 56 -5.73 -5.03 0.48
N PHE A 57 -5.57 -5.15 -0.85
CA PHE A 57 -4.29 -4.87 -1.52
C PHE A 57 -3.88 -3.40 -1.37
N THR A 58 -4.84 -2.47 -1.51
CA THR A 58 -4.58 -1.03 -1.39
C THR A 58 -4.15 -0.67 0.03
N SER A 59 -4.81 -1.23 1.04
CA SER A 59 -4.48 -0.96 2.44
C SER A 59 -3.23 -1.68 2.94
N SER A 60 -2.65 -2.60 2.18
CA SER A 60 -1.49 -3.39 2.58
C SER A 60 -0.35 -3.25 1.57
N ALA A 61 -0.28 -4.12 0.58
CA ALA A 61 0.83 -4.23 -0.37
C ALA A 61 1.08 -2.93 -1.15
N GLN A 62 0.03 -2.23 -1.60
CA GLN A 62 0.18 -0.96 -2.32
C GLN A 62 0.83 0.11 -1.43
N HIS A 63 0.33 0.27 -0.20
CA HIS A 63 0.91 1.21 0.76
C HIS A 63 2.37 0.85 1.05
N ALA A 64 2.65 -0.40 1.40
CA ALA A 64 4.00 -0.89 1.67
C ALA A 64 4.98 -0.62 0.51
N ALA A 65 4.58 -0.87 -0.73
CA ALA A 65 5.41 -0.63 -1.92
C ALA A 65 5.77 0.86 -2.10
N THR A 66 4.91 1.78 -1.66
CA THR A 66 5.11 3.23 -1.79
C THR A 66 5.69 3.88 -0.53
N ASN A 67 5.55 3.24 0.64
CA ASN A 67 5.93 3.79 1.93
C ASN A 67 7.28 3.27 2.41
N ASN A 68 7.52 1.96 2.35
CA ASN A 68 8.64 1.32 3.05
C ASN A 68 10.01 1.74 2.51
N GLY A 69 10.08 2.22 1.26
CA GLY A 69 11.31 2.70 0.63
C GLY A 69 11.59 4.18 0.85
N GLN A 70 10.75 4.93 1.56
CA GLN A 70 10.90 6.38 1.68
C GLN A 70 12.28 6.77 2.22
N PHE A 71 12.74 6.18 3.32
CA PHE A 71 14.04 6.53 3.86
C PHE A 71 15.20 6.06 2.96
N ASP A 72 15.10 4.86 2.39
CA ASP A 72 16.14 4.28 1.52
C ASP A 72 16.44 5.17 0.31
N TRP A 73 15.40 5.79 -0.27
CA TRP A 73 15.53 6.60 -1.48
C TRP A 73 15.55 8.11 -1.23
N CYS A 74 14.98 8.59 -0.12
CA CYS A 74 14.87 10.02 0.18
C CYS A 74 15.89 10.53 1.22
N ALA A 75 16.59 9.65 1.94
CA ALA A 75 17.62 10.11 2.89
C ALA A 75 18.78 10.84 2.21
N TRP A 76 19.07 10.49 0.95
CA TRP A 76 19.94 11.30 0.10
C TRP A 76 19.12 12.35 -0.65
N VAL A 77 18.86 13.47 0.01
CA VAL A 77 17.96 14.55 -0.47
C VAL A 77 18.17 14.99 -1.93
N PRO A 78 19.41 15.06 -2.49
CA PRO A 78 19.57 15.37 -3.91
C PRO A 78 18.88 14.38 -4.87
N ASN A 79 18.56 13.15 -4.43
CA ASN A 79 17.81 12.17 -5.19
C ASN A 79 16.31 12.50 -5.28
N THR A 80 15.74 13.11 -4.24
CA THR A 80 14.29 13.36 -4.11
C THR A 80 13.97 14.69 -3.40
N PRO A 81 14.52 15.82 -3.84
CA PRO A 81 14.41 17.07 -3.09
C PRO A 81 12.94 17.46 -2.87
N CYS A 82 12.52 17.65 -1.62
CA CYS A 82 11.14 18.02 -1.29
C CYS A 82 10.72 19.40 -1.84
N THR A 83 11.69 20.24 -2.22
CA THR A 83 11.46 21.55 -2.81
C THR A 83 12.66 21.98 -3.65
N MET A 84 12.44 22.96 -4.53
CA MET A 84 13.49 23.64 -5.30
C MET A 84 13.40 25.14 -5.02
N ARG A 85 14.52 25.78 -4.66
CA ARG A 85 14.59 27.21 -4.28
C ARG A 85 14.76 28.16 -5.47
N HIS A 86 15.05 27.63 -6.66
CA HIS A 86 15.17 28.38 -7.91
C HIS A 86 14.34 27.75 -9.04
N PRO A 87 13.94 28.52 -10.06
CA PRO A 87 13.21 28.00 -11.21
C PRO A 87 14.08 27.04 -12.04
N PRO A 88 13.47 26.15 -12.85
CA PRO A 88 14.22 25.32 -13.80
C PRO A 88 15.12 26.17 -14.72
N PRO A 89 16.37 25.75 -14.99
CA PRO A 89 17.29 26.52 -15.81
C PRO A 89 16.78 26.61 -17.25
N THR A 90 16.88 27.80 -17.85
CA THR A 90 16.49 28.05 -19.25
C THR A 90 17.68 28.03 -20.22
N ASP A 91 18.90 27.99 -19.70
CA ASP A 91 20.15 27.93 -20.43
C ASP A 91 20.96 26.72 -19.96
N LYS A 92 21.37 25.86 -20.90
CA LYS A 92 22.10 24.62 -20.60
C LYS A 92 23.52 24.89 -20.10
N ASP A 93 24.13 25.97 -20.54
CA ASP A 93 25.54 26.26 -20.25
C ASP A 93 25.72 27.09 -18.96
N ALA A 94 24.61 27.54 -18.36
CA ALA A 94 24.60 28.37 -17.15
C ALA A 94 24.61 27.57 -15.83
N VAL A 95 24.41 26.25 -15.89
CA VAL A 95 24.30 25.42 -14.67
C VAL A 95 25.67 25.15 -14.09
N THR A 96 25.88 25.62 -12.86
CA THR A 96 27.09 25.38 -12.06
C THR A 96 26.77 24.55 -10.82
N MET A 97 27.80 23.99 -10.16
CA MET A 97 27.60 23.28 -8.89
C MET A 97 27.05 24.20 -7.80
N GLU A 98 27.47 25.47 -7.77
CA GLU A 98 26.93 26.50 -6.87
C GLU A 98 25.43 26.70 -7.09
N MET A 99 25.00 26.83 -8.36
CA MET A 99 23.58 26.93 -8.69
C MET A 99 22.79 25.68 -8.25
N ILE A 100 23.36 24.48 -8.39
CA ILE A 100 22.72 23.24 -7.91
C ILE A 100 22.53 23.30 -6.40
N MET A 101 23.57 23.64 -5.64
CA MET A 101 23.51 23.72 -4.18
C MET A 101 22.55 24.81 -3.69
N ASP A 102 22.46 25.93 -4.40
CA ASP A 102 21.50 27.00 -4.10
C ASP A 102 20.07 26.63 -4.49
N THR A 103 19.88 25.74 -5.46
CA THR A 103 18.55 25.26 -5.90
C THR A 103 18.01 24.16 -4.99
N LEU A 104 18.86 23.25 -4.50
CA LEU A 104 18.48 22.19 -3.57
C LEU A 104 17.89 22.75 -2.26
N PRO A 105 17.11 21.95 -1.51
CA PRO A 105 16.59 22.36 -0.20
C PRO A 105 17.68 22.92 0.72
N ASP A 106 17.33 23.91 1.55
CA ASP A 106 18.26 24.37 2.58
C ASP A 106 18.43 23.32 3.70
N VAL A 107 19.30 23.60 4.66
CA VAL A 107 19.59 22.68 5.77
C VAL A 107 18.33 22.36 6.58
N SER A 108 17.46 23.35 6.84
CA SER A 108 16.25 23.13 7.63
C SER A 108 15.27 22.23 6.91
N GLN A 109 15.08 22.45 5.61
CA GLN A 109 14.21 21.64 4.75
C GLN A 109 14.74 20.22 4.59
N THR A 110 16.06 20.08 4.38
CA THR A 110 16.76 18.79 4.32
C THR A 110 16.56 18.00 5.62
N CYS A 111 16.79 18.62 6.78
CA CYS A 111 16.62 17.96 8.08
C CYS A 111 15.17 17.51 8.30
N LEU A 112 14.19 18.33 7.89
CA LEU A 112 12.78 18.00 8.01
C LEU A 112 12.40 16.81 7.12
N GLU A 113 12.83 16.82 5.86
CA GLU A 113 12.60 15.72 4.90
C GLU A 113 13.17 14.40 5.42
N MET A 114 14.43 14.41 5.87
CA MET A 114 15.07 13.21 6.43
C MET A 114 14.36 12.70 7.69
N ALA A 115 13.93 13.61 8.57
CA ALA A 115 13.23 13.24 9.81
C ALA A 115 11.87 12.59 9.52
N ILE A 116 11.10 13.16 8.58
CA ILE A 116 9.78 12.64 8.18
C ILE A 116 9.93 11.29 7.48
N THR A 117 10.80 11.20 6.47
CA THR A 117 10.99 9.96 5.70
C THR A 117 11.52 8.82 6.58
N TRP A 118 12.37 9.13 7.57
CA TRP A 118 12.77 8.16 8.58
C TRP A 118 11.60 7.74 9.48
N HIS A 119 10.78 8.68 9.94
CA HIS A 119 9.65 8.39 10.81
C HIS A 119 8.60 7.49 10.13
N LEU A 120 8.31 7.77 8.86
CA LEU A 120 7.33 7.02 8.06
C LEU A 120 7.88 5.66 7.56
N GLY A 121 9.19 5.59 7.25
CA GLY A 121 9.81 4.39 6.66
C GLY A 121 10.44 3.41 7.67
N ARG A 122 10.64 3.80 8.94
CA ARG A 122 11.20 2.89 9.94
C ARG A 122 10.23 1.76 10.30
N PRO A 123 10.74 0.60 10.76
CA PRO A 123 9.88 -0.43 11.34
C PRO A 123 9.05 0.11 12.51
N GLN A 124 7.74 -0.11 12.48
CA GLN A 124 6.85 0.26 13.59
C GLN A 124 6.85 -0.84 14.66
N PRO A 125 6.99 -0.53 15.97
CA PRO A 125 7.11 -1.53 17.03
C PRO A 125 5.89 -2.46 17.18
N ASP A 126 4.71 -1.97 16.83
CA ASP A 126 3.43 -2.63 16.98
C ASP A 126 2.83 -3.12 15.65
N ALA A 127 3.58 -2.99 14.55
CA ALA A 127 3.22 -3.45 13.21
C ALA A 127 2.68 -4.89 13.21
N ILE A 128 1.63 -5.11 12.43
CA ILE A 128 1.01 -6.43 12.25
C ILE A 128 1.23 -6.85 10.80
N PRO A 129 2.09 -7.85 10.53
CA PRO A 129 2.37 -8.30 9.18
C PRO A 129 1.13 -8.87 8.47
N LEU A 130 1.14 -8.82 7.15
CA LEU A 130 0.05 -9.29 6.30
C LEU A 130 -0.31 -10.75 6.62
N GLY A 131 -1.60 -10.99 6.83
CA GLY A 131 -2.12 -12.33 7.16
C GLY A 131 -1.93 -12.76 8.62
N GLN A 132 -1.33 -11.91 9.47
CA GLN A 132 -1.33 -12.10 10.93
C GLN A 132 -2.54 -11.39 11.54
N TYR A 133 -3.38 -12.10 12.29
CA TYR A 133 -4.58 -11.50 12.89
C TYR A 133 -4.50 -11.66 14.41
N ARG A 134 -4.52 -10.54 15.15
CA ARG A 134 -4.52 -10.56 16.63
C ARG A 134 -5.92 -10.92 17.15
N GLU A 135 -6.94 -10.36 16.51
CA GLU A 135 -8.34 -10.63 16.80
C GLU A 135 -8.84 -11.84 16.00
N GLN A 136 -9.60 -12.72 16.67
CA GLN A 136 -10.24 -13.86 16.03
C GLN A 136 -11.70 -13.54 15.72
N TYR A 137 -11.93 -12.79 14.63
CA TYR A 137 -13.28 -12.48 14.17
C TYR A 137 -13.96 -13.70 13.51
N PHE A 138 -13.20 -14.47 12.74
CA PHE A 138 -13.64 -15.77 12.23
C PHE A 138 -13.28 -16.87 13.23
N THR A 139 -14.24 -17.72 13.60
CA THR A 139 -14.02 -18.82 14.56
C THR A 139 -14.35 -20.19 13.96
N GLU A 140 -15.00 -20.19 12.81
CA GLU A 140 -15.40 -21.37 12.07
C GLU A 140 -14.19 -22.06 11.43
N SER A 141 -14.14 -23.39 11.49
CA SER A 141 -12.98 -24.17 11.03
C SER A 141 -12.67 -23.94 9.54
N GLN A 142 -13.70 -23.87 8.69
CA GLN A 142 -13.52 -23.65 7.26
C GLN A 142 -12.92 -22.27 6.95
N ALA A 143 -13.28 -21.23 7.71
CA ALA A 143 -12.71 -19.90 7.55
C ALA A 143 -11.24 -19.89 8.02
N GLN A 144 -10.93 -20.57 9.11
CA GLN A 144 -9.56 -20.74 9.59
C GLN A 144 -8.67 -21.50 8.60
N GLU A 145 -9.17 -22.56 7.96
CA GLU A 145 -8.45 -23.28 6.90
C GLU A 145 -8.10 -22.37 5.71
N VAL A 146 -9.02 -21.48 5.30
CA VAL A 146 -8.75 -20.50 4.24
C VAL A 146 -7.69 -19.48 4.67
N ILE A 147 -7.75 -19.01 5.92
CA ILE A 147 -6.76 -18.08 6.48
C ILE A 147 -5.38 -18.74 6.54
N ASP A 148 -5.30 -19.98 7.00
CA ASP A 148 -4.03 -20.70 7.11
C ASP A 148 -3.43 -21.01 5.74
N LYS A 149 -4.27 -21.33 4.75
CA LYS A 149 -3.84 -21.42 3.36
C LYS A 149 -3.26 -20.10 2.85
N PHE A 150 -3.93 -18.96 3.11
CA PHE A 150 -3.42 -17.65 2.72
C PHE A 150 -2.06 -17.34 3.37
N LYS A 151 -1.89 -17.61 4.67
CA LYS A 151 -0.61 -17.47 5.36
C LYS A 151 0.49 -18.34 4.76
N GLN A 152 0.15 -19.56 4.34
CA GLN A 152 1.09 -20.47 3.71
C GLN A 152 1.52 -19.96 2.33
N GLU A 153 0.59 -19.50 1.50
CA GLU A 153 0.89 -18.91 0.19
C GLU A 153 1.76 -17.64 0.32
N LEU A 154 1.53 -16.81 1.35
CA LEU A 154 2.39 -15.66 1.63
C LEU A 154 3.83 -16.08 1.99
N LYS A 155 4.03 -17.17 2.72
CA LYS A 155 5.38 -17.69 3.01
C LYS A 155 6.09 -18.16 1.75
N GLU A 156 5.37 -18.84 0.86
CA GLU A 156 5.92 -19.30 -0.42
C GLU A 156 6.33 -18.12 -1.31
N ILE A 157 5.51 -17.06 -1.34
CA ILE A 157 5.86 -15.80 -2.02
C ILE A 157 7.11 -15.16 -1.40
N GLU A 158 7.19 -15.13 -0.06
CA GLU A 158 8.34 -14.58 0.65
C GLU A 158 9.63 -15.32 0.30
N GLU A 159 9.62 -16.65 0.34
CA GLU A 159 10.76 -17.48 -0.06
C GLU A 159 11.17 -17.22 -1.51
N HIS A 160 10.20 -17.10 -2.42
CA HIS A 160 10.46 -16.78 -3.81
C HIS A 160 11.13 -15.41 -3.99
N ILE A 161 10.63 -14.37 -3.30
CA ILE A 161 11.21 -13.03 -3.33
C ILE A 161 12.65 -13.06 -2.79
N LEU A 162 12.89 -13.74 -1.67
CA LEU A 162 14.23 -13.85 -1.10
C LEU A 162 15.20 -14.50 -2.08
N THR A 163 14.83 -15.64 -2.69
CA THR A 163 15.65 -16.32 -3.69
C THR A 163 15.91 -15.45 -4.92
N GLN A 164 14.89 -14.73 -5.43
CA GLN A 164 15.09 -13.81 -6.56
C GLN A 164 16.06 -12.67 -6.25
N ASN A 165 16.14 -12.25 -4.98
CA ASN A 165 17.00 -11.16 -4.53
C ASN A 165 18.40 -11.62 -4.11
N GLU A 166 18.69 -12.93 -4.13
CA GLU A 166 20.02 -13.45 -3.79
C GLU A 166 21.09 -12.91 -4.76
N GLY A 167 22.12 -12.28 -4.19
CA GLY A 167 23.26 -11.76 -4.96
C GLY A 167 22.99 -10.45 -5.72
N LEU A 168 21.81 -9.85 -5.59
CA LEU A 168 21.56 -8.50 -6.13
C LEU A 168 22.30 -7.45 -5.30
N GLU A 169 22.91 -6.49 -5.98
CA GLU A 169 23.54 -5.32 -5.32
C GLU A 169 22.51 -4.47 -4.57
N LEU A 170 21.30 -4.37 -5.13
CA LEU A 170 20.19 -3.62 -4.56
C LEU A 170 18.92 -4.47 -4.55
N PRO A 171 18.63 -5.19 -3.45
CA PRO A 171 17.46 -6.04 -3.36
C PRO A 171 16.16 -5.23 -3.19
N TYR A 172 15.08 -5.66 -3.86
CA TYR A 172 13.74 -5.10 -3.69
C TYR A 172 12.95 -5.91 -2.67
N LEU A 173 12.82 -5.35 -1.46
CA LEU A 173 12.22 -6.05 -0.31
C LEU A 173 10.95 -5.36 0.23
N PHE A 174 10.45 -4.31 -0.43
CA PHE A 174 9.29 -3.55 0.08
C PHE A 174 7.99 -4.35 0.04
N LEU A 175 7.90 -5.34 -0.86
CA LEU A 175 6.78 -6.27 -0.99
C LEU A 175 7.06 -7.65 -0.36
N LEU A 176 8.05 -7.76 0.51
CA LEU A 176 8.25 -8.97 1.30
C LEU A 176 7.04 -9.13 2.25
N PRO A 177 6.28 -10.24 2.21
CA PRO A 177 5.06 -10.40 3.02
C PRO A 177 5.22 -10.10 4.51
N SER A 178 6.34 -10.50 5.12
CA SER A 178 6.67 -10.17 6.51
C SER A 178 6.93 -8.68 6.80
N ARG A 179 7.11 -7.85 5.77
CA ARG A 179 7.30 -6.39 5.83
C ARG A 179 6.09 -5.58 5.34
N ILE A 180 5.05 -6.26 4.87
CA ILE A 180 3.78 -5.62 4.51
C ILE A 180 2.89 -5.63 5.76
N GLU A 181 2.38 -4.47 6.19
CA GLU A 181 1.40 -4.41 7.26
C GLU A 181 -0.02 -4.72 6.74
N ASN A 182 -0.91 -5.23 7.60
CA ASN A 182 -2.31 -5.51 7.21
C ASN A 182 -3.10 -4.25 6.80
N SER A 183 -2.68 -3.08 7.26
CA SER A 183 -3.39 -1.82 7.09
C SER A 183 -2.43 -0.63 7.07
N ILE A 184 -2.94 0.53 6.68
CA ILE A 184 -2.23 1.80 6.73
C ILE A 184 -2.26 2.33 8.17
N THR A 185 -1.12 2.23 8.86
CA THR A 185 -0.94 2.58 10.30
C THR A 185 0.09 3.69 10.52
N ILE A 186 0.76 4.13 9.45
CA ILE A 186 1.76 5.21 9.42
C ILE A 186 1.61 6.07 8.16
#